data_AF-A0A7X5IET2-F1
#
_entry.id   AF-A0A7X5IET2-F1
#
_cell.length_a   1.000
_cell.length_b   1.000
_cell.length_c   1.000
_cell.angle_alpha   90.00
_cell.angle_beta   90.00
_cell.angle_gamma   90.00
#
_symmetry.space_group_name_H-M   'P 1'
#
loop_
_entity.id
_entity.type
_entity.pdbx_description
1 polymer ?
#
loop_
_entity_poly.entity_id
_entity_poly.type
_entity_poly.pdbx_seq_one_letter_code
_entity_poly.pdbx_strand_id
1 'polypeptide(L)'
;FSEFKGAFAENYVLQALMPQLDVAPRYWTNERPRHEVDYLIQLANTVVPCEVKAGTNVKSPSLKYYFGKYADATPLRVRFSLRNLSLDGDVLNIPLYLCDIAAKLIGENLPSASRTTGVANGKAD
;
A
#
# COMPACT_ATOMS: atom_id res chain seq x y z
N PHE A 1 19.12 18.11 5.47
CA PHE A 1 17.78 18.71 5.27
C PHE A 1 16.79 17.78 4.54
N SER A 2 17.19 17.04 3.50
CA SER A 2 16.31 16.07 2.80
C SER A 2 15.90 14.88 3.67
N GLU A 3 16.85 14.28 4.39
CA GLU A 3 16.59 13.16 5.30
C GLU A 3 15.61 13.53 6.42
N PHE A 4 15.73 14.74 6.97
CA PHE A 4 14.80 15.26 7.97
C PHE A 4 13.35 15.34 7.43
N LYS A 5 13.17 15.78 6.18
CA LYS A 5 11.85 15.80 5.54
C LYS A 5 11.30 14.40 5.31
N GLY A 6 12.16 13.42 5.01
CA GLY A 6 11.79 12.01 4.88
C GLY A 6 11.27 11.44 6.19
N ALA A 7 12.10 11.48 7.24
CA ALA A 7 11.74 10.97 8.57
C ALA A 7 10.50 11.69 9.16
N PHE A 8 10.33 12.99 8.90
CA PHE A 8 9.12 13.70 9.31
C PHE A 8 7.87 13.19 8.56
N ALA A 9 7.96 13.01 7.24
CA ALA A 9 6.84 12.52 6.44
C ALA A 9 6.46 11.09 6.83
N GLU A 10 7.44 10.21 7.05
CA GLU A 10 7.24 8.85 7.55
C GLU A 10 6.51 8.87 8.90
N ASN A 11 7.02 9.60 9.89
CA ASN A 11 6.36 9.72 11.19
C ASN A 11 4.95 10.30 11.09
N TYR A 12 4.73 11.32 10.26
CA TYR A 12 3.41 11.89 10.02
C TYR A 12 2.43 10.85 9.46
N VAL A 13 2.85 10.08 8.44
CA VAL A 13 2.05 9.00 7.85
C VAL A 13 1.74 7.92 8.89
N LEU A 14 2.73 7.51 9.70
CA LEU A 14 2.54 6.51 10.74
C LEU A 14 1.49 6.95 11.77
N GLN A 15 1.59 8.19 12.27
CA GLN A 15 0.63 8.73 13.25
C GLN A 15 -0.78 8.81 12.67
N ALA A 16 -0.92 9.20 11.40
CA ALA A 16 -2.22 9.24 10.71
C ALA A 16 -2.80 7.84 10.49
N LEU A 17 -1.97 6.85 10.14
CA LEU A 17 -2.42 5.48 9.86
C LEU A 17 -2.82 4.70 11.12
N MET A 18 -2.08 4.84 12.21
CA MET A 18 -2.29 4.09 13.46
C MET A 18 -3.77 4.00 13.93
N PRO A 19 -4.53 5.11 14.02
CA PRO A 19 -5.93 5.05 14.48
C PRO A 19 -6.89 4.37 13.49
N GLN A 20 -6.46 4.11 12.26
CA GLN A 20 -7.29 3.52 11.20
C GLN A 20 -7.09 2.01 11.03
N LEU A 21 -6.14 1.41 11.76
CA LEU A 21 -5.71 0.02 11.56
C LEU A 21 -5.96 -0.82 12.81
N ASP A 22 -6.38 -2.07 12.61
CA ASP A 22 -6.57 -3.04 13.70
C ASP A 22 -5.23 -3.50 14.31
N VAL A 23 -4.16 -3.45 13.52
CA VAL A 23 -2.81 -3.86 13.91
C VAL A 23 -1.78 -2.81 13.50
N ALA A 24 -0.74 -2.68 14.31
CA ALA A 24 0.35 -1.75 14.02
C ALA A 24 1.05 -2.10 12.69
N PRO A 25 1.40 -1.07 11.88
CA PRO A 25 2.24 -1.25 10.71
C PRO A 25 3.58 -1.93 11.04
N ARG A 26 4.08 -2.74 10.13
CA ARG A 26 5.44 -3.32 10.18
C ARG A 26 6.28 -2.69 9.07
N TYR A 27 7.58 -2.93 9.07
CA TYR A 27 8.44 -2.58 7.94
C TYR A 27 8.90 -3.85 7.23
N TRP A 28 9.42 -3.72 6.02
CA TRP A 28 10.02 -4.84 5.29
C TRP A 28 11.39 -4.47 4.77
N THR A 29 12.34 -5.40 4.88
CA THR A 29 13.69 -5.22 4.35
C THR A 29 14.15 -6.45 3.57
N ASN A 30 15.07 -6.21 2.64
CA ASN A 30 15.88 -7.24 2.02
C ASN A 30 17.33 -6.78 2.05
N GLU A 31 18.25 -7.65 2.48
CA GLU A 31 19.65 -7.26 2.65
C GLU A 31 20.42 -7.22 1.33
N ARG A 32 20.11 -8.13 0.40
CA ARG A 32 20.87 -8.32 -0.85
C ARG A 32 19.94 -8.61 -2.04
N PRO A 33 19.74 -7.67 -2.98
CA PRO A 33 20.09 -6.25 -2.91
C PRO A 33 19.34 -5.50 -1.80
N ARG A 34 19.95 -4.41 -1.27
CA ARG A 34 19.33 -3.63 -0.19
C ARG A 34 18.06 -2.94 -0.68
N HIS A 35 16.93 -3.29 -0.09
CA HIS A 35 15.64 -2.63 -0.28
C HIS A 35 14.89 -2.57 1.04
N GLU A 36 14.10 -1.52 1.18
CA GLU A 36 13.30 -1.25 2.38
C GLU A 36 11.98 -0.61 1.97
N VAL A 37 10.87 -1.17 2.45
CA VAL A 37 9.53 -0.61 2.31
C VAL A 37 9.13 -0.09 3.67
N ASP A 38 8.75 1.19 3.72
CA ASP A 38 8.53 1.94 4.97
C ASP A 38 7.46 1.26 5.84
N TYR A 39 6.33 0.90 5.24
CA TYR A 39 5.26 0.19 5.93
C TYR A 39 4.68 -0.99 5.15
N LEU A 40 4.39 -2.07 5.87
CA LEU A 40 3.41 -3.10 5.54
C LEU A 40 2.23 -2.92 6.47
N ILE A 41 1.07 -2.56 5.91
CA ILE A 41 -0.18 -2.48 6.65
C ILE A 41 -1.04 -3.70 6.34
N GLN A 42 -1.94 -4.03 7.26
CA GLN A 42 -2.92 -5.09 7.07
C GLN A 42 -4.33 -4.50 7.14
N LEU A 43 -5.11 -4.72 6.09
CA LEU A 43 -6.55 -4.44 6.06
C LEU A 43 -7.28 -5.76 5.83
N ALA A 44 -8.07 -6.17 6.83
CA ALA A 44 -8.63 -7.53 6.89
C ALA A 44 -7.55 -8.60 6.64
N ASN A 45 -7.67 -9.36 5.55
CA ASN A 45 -6.75 -10.45 5.21
C ASN A 45 -5.72 -10.05 4.14
N THR A 46 -5.61 -8.76 3.82
CA THR A 46 -4.74 -8.25 2.76
C THR A 46 -3.58 -7.46 3.34
N VAL A 47 -2.36 -7.85 2.99
CA VAL A 47 -1.15 -7.07 3.27
C VAL A 47 -0.92 -6.08 2.12
N VAL A 48 -0.74 -4.82 2.46
CA VAL A 48 -0.52 -3.73 1.50
C VAL A 48 0.82 -3.07 1.80
N PRO A 49 1.79 -3.11 0.85
CA PRO A 49 3.04 -2.39 1.00
C PRO A 49 2.84 -0.91 0.68
N CYS A 50 3.43 -0.06 1.53
CA CYS A 50 3.32 1.38 1.49
C CYS A 50 4.70 2.02 1.46
N GLU A 51 4.88 3.02 0.58
CA GLU A 51 6.08 3.84 0.49
C GLU A 51 5.74 5.31 0.73
N VAL A 52 6.55 6.03 1.49
CA VAL A 52 6.39 7.44 1.80
C VAL A 52 7.40 8.28 1.03
N LYS A 53 6.94 9.39 0.46
CA LYS A 53 7.75 10.37 -0.25
C LYS A 53 7.38 11.78 0.20
N ALA A 54 8.32 12.50 0.80
CA ALA A 54 8.12 13.88 1.25
C ALA A 54 7.96 14.93 0.10
N GLY A 55 7.87 14.50 -1.16
CA GLY A 55 7.89 15.36 -2.33
C GLY A 55 7.08 14.82 -3.51
N THR A 56 7.12 15.53 -4.63
CA THR A 56 6.42 15.15 -5.88
C THR A 56 7.25 14.22 -6.79
N ASN A 57 8.54 14.05 -6.51
CA ASN A 57 9.37 13.04 -7.16
C ASN A 57 9.23 11.71 -6.40
N VAL A 58 8.60 10.72 -7.04
CA VAL A 58 8.03 9.54 -6.35
C VAL A 58 8.58 8.20 -6.82
N LYS A 59 9.83 8.15 -7.27
CA LYS A 59 10.48 6.88 -7.60
C LYS A 59 10.45 5.95 -6.38
N SER A 60 9.90 4.74 -6.54
CA SER A 60 9.70 3.76 -5.45
C SER A 60 10.36 2.42 -5.80
N PRO A 61 11.71 2.37 -5.90
CA PRO A 61 12.43 1.17 -6.33
C PRO A 61 12.24 0.00 -5.35
N SER A 62 12.17 0.25 -4.04
CA SER A 62 11.89 -0.78 -3.04
C SER A 62 10.50 -1.36 -3.20
N LEU A 63 9.47 -0.53 -3.35
CA LEU A 63 8.10 -0.97 -3.63
C LEU A 63 8.00 -1.81 -4.93
N LYS A 64 8.76 -1.45 -5.97
CA LYS A 64 8.86 -2.25 -7.21
C LYS A 64 9.56 -3.59 -6.96
N TYR A 65 10.64 -3.59 -6.18
CA TYR A 65 11.39 -4.81 -5.84
C TYR A 65 10.56 -5.77 -4.98
N TYR A 66 9.85 -5.25 -3.97
CA TYR A 66 8.89 -6.01 -3.16
C TYR A 66 7.82 -6.65 -4.05
N PHE A 67 7.22 -5.86 -4.94
CA PHE A 67 6.20 -6.36 -5.86
C PHE A 67 6.71 -7.49 -6.75
N GLY A 68 7.94 -7.38 -7.26
CA GLY A 68 8.56 -8.45 -8.04
C GLY A 68 8.72 -9.77 -7.30
N LYS A 69 8.76 -9.76 -5.96
CA LYS A 69 8.83 -10.97 -5.12
C LYS A 69 7.47 -11.53 -4.71
N TYR A 70 6.47 -10.66 -4.56
CA TYR A 70 5.20 -11.00 -3.92
C TYR A 70 3.98 -10.59 -4.76
N ALA A 71 4.11 -10.56 -6.09
CA ALA A 71 3.07 -10.05 -6.99
C ALA A 71 1.70 -10.69 -6.76
N ASP A 72 1.66 -12.03 -6.63
CA ASP A 72 0.41 -12.79 -6.44
C ASP A 72 -0.29 -12.49 -5.11
N ALA A 73 0.47 -12.03 -4.10
CA ALA A 73 -0.03 -11.70 -2.77
C ALA A 73 -0.20 -10.19 -2.55
N THR A 74 0.10 -9.36 -3.56
CA THR A 74 0.10 -7.90 -3.46
C THR A 74 -0.90 -7.31 -4.45
N PRO A 75 -2.21 -7.34 -4.14
CA PRO A 75 -3.23 -6.84 -5.05
C PRO A 75 -3.19 -5.32 -5.25
N LEU A 76 -2.58 -4.59 -4.31
CA LEU A 76 -2.47 -3.14 -4.35
C LEU A 76 -1.16 -2.71 -3.67
N ARG A 77 -0.54 -1.66 -4.21
CA ARG A 77 0.62 -0.98 -3.64
C ARG A 77 0.26 0.46 -3.38
N VAL A 78 0.70 0.98 -2.24
CA VAL A 78 0.33 2.33 -1.81
C VAL A 78 1.55 3.22 -1.76
N ARG A 79 1.35 4.47 -2.13
CA ARG A 79 2.37 5.50 -2.01
C ARG A 79 1.77 6.76 -1.41
N PHE A 80 2.39 7.26 -0.35
CA PHE A 80 2.07 8.55 0.24
C PHE A 80 3.00 9.63 -0.33
N SER A 81 2.47 10.70 -0.92
CA SER A 81 3.31 11.76 -1.49
C SER A 81 2.64 13.12 -1.62
N LEU A 82 3.35 14.12 -2.15
CA LEU A 82 2.74 15.42 -2.50
C LEU A 82 2.04 15.42 -3.88
N ARG A 83 1.94 14.27 -4.56
CA ARG A 83 1.13 14.15 -5.78
C ARG A 83 -0.36 14.01 -5.45
N ASN A 84 -1.21 14.35 -6.41
CA ASN A 84 -2.66 14.18 -6.34
C ASN A 84 -3.03 12.70 -6.15
N LEU A 85 -4.25 12.48 -5.65
CA LEU A 85 -4.86 11.15 -5.58
C LEU A 85 -4.90 10.53 -6.99
N SER A 86 -4.30 9.36 -7.17
CA SER A 86 -4.33 8.62 -8.43
C SER A 86 -4.26 7.13 -8.19
N LEU A 87 -4.86 6.35 -9.09
CA LEU A 87 -4.66 4.91 -9.18
C LEU A 87 -4.07 4.62 -10.56
N ASP A 88 -2.79 4.28 -10.59
CA ASP A 88 -2.04 4.00 -11.82
C ASP A 88 -1.75 2.49 -11.88
N GLY A 89 -2.69 1.73 -12.45
CA GLY A 89 -2.67 0.26 -12.39
C GLY A 89 -2.93 -0.23 -10.96
N ASP A 90 -1.92 -0.83 -10.36
CA ASP A 90 -1.94 -1.37 -8.99
C ASP A 90 -1.25 -0.44 -7.97
N VAL A 91 -0.93 0.80 -8.35
CA VAL A 91 -0.31 1.79 -7.47
C VAL A 91 -1.29 2.91 -7.13
N LEU A 92 -1.78 2.92 -5.89
CA LEU A 92 -2.58 4.00 -5.33
C LEU A 92 -1.66 5.07 -4.73
N ASN A 93 -1.65 6.27 -5.31
CA ASN A 93 -1.02 7.42 -4.70
C ASN A 93 -2.03 8.16 -3.81
N ILE A 94 -1.74 8.26 -2.51
CA ILE A 94 -2.51 9.04 -1.55
C ILE A 94 -1.71 10.32 -1.24
N PRO A 95 -2.27 11.52 -1.47
CA PRO A 95 -1.66 12.77 -1.03
C PRO A 95 -1.42 12.75 0.48
N LEU A 96 -0.30 13.30 0.97
CA LEU A 96 0.00 13.32 2.41
C LEU A 96 -1.15 13.95 3.23
N TYR A 97 -1.80 14.99 2.73
CA TYR A 97 -2.94 15.61 3.43
C TYR A 97 -4.21 14.75 3.49
N LEU A 98 -4.25 13.59 2.82
CA LEU A 98 -5.35 12.61 2.87
C LEU A 98 -5.00 11.35 3.68
N CYS A 99 -3.89 11.34 4.42
CA CYS A 99 -3.48 10.16 5.19
C CYS A 99 -4.52 9.72 6.23
N ASP A 100 -5.28 10.63 6.82
CA ASP A 100 -6.29 10.33 7.86
C ASP A 100 -7.50 9.50 7.36
N ILE A 101 -7.64 9.32 6.04
CA ILE A 101 -8.68 8.48 5.42
C ILE A 101 -8.08 7.33 4.59
N ALA A 102 -6.78 7.07 4.73
CA ALA A 102 -6.06 6.11 3.92
C ALA A 102 -6.65 4.70 3.98
N ALA A 103 -7.03 4.18 5.14
CA ALA A 103 -7.57 2.82 5.25
C ALA A 103 -8.86 2.65 4.41
N LYS A 104 -9.72 3.68 4.41
CA LYS A 104 -10.91 3.72 3.56
C LYS A 104 -10.55 3.70 2.08
N LEU A 105 -9.68 4.61 1.65
CA LEU A 105 -9.26 4.72 0.25
C LEU A 105 -8.61 3.43 -0.25
N ILE A 106 -7.78 2.80 0.58
CA ILE A 106 -7.13 1.53 0.26
C ILE A 106 -8.19 0.42 0.15
N GLY A 107 -9.09 0.32 1.13
CA GLY A 107 -10.18 -0.67 1.12
C GLY A 107 -11.10 -0.58 -0.10
N GLU A 108 -11.45 0.63 -0.54
CA GLU A 108 -12.28 0.87 -1.74
C GLU A 108 -11.58 0.45 -3.05
N ASN A 109 -10.25 0.36 -3.05
CA ASN A 109 -9.44 0.01 -4.22
C ASN A 109 -8.81 -1.38 -4.13
N LEU A 110 -9.08 -2.14 -3.05
CA LEU A 110 -8.72 -3.54 -2.98
C LEU A 110 -9.69 -4.35 -3.87
N PRO A 111 -9.22 -5.42 -4.55
CA PRO A 111 -10.10 -6.34 -5.23
C PRO A 111 -11.15 -6.86 -4.25
N SER A 112 -12.42 -6.74 -4.61
CA SER A 112 -13.48 -7.41 -3.86
C SER A 112 -13.19 -8.90 -3.83
N ALA A 113 -13.24 -9.53 -2.66
CA ALA A 113 -13.24 -10.98 -2.57
C ALA A 113 -14.37 -11.49 -3.48
N SER A 114 -14.03 -12.15 -4.58
CA SER A 114 -15.00 -12.58 -5.58
C SER A 114 -16.15 -13.32 -4.91
N ARG A 115 -17.37 -12.82 -5.12
CA ARG A 115 -18.58 -13.64 -5.01
C ARG A 115 -18.37 -14.85 -5.91
N THR A 116 -18.11 -16.00 -5.30
CA THR A 116 -18.13 -17.28 -6.00
C THR A 116 -19.56 -17.55 -6.44
N THR A 117 -19.99 -17.01 -7.57
CA THR A 117 -21.20 -17.51 -8.24
C THR A 117 -20.86 -18.88 -8.79
N GLY A 118 -21.15 -19.90 -7.99
CA GLY A 118 -21.30 -21.26 -8.48
C GLY A 118 -22.45 -21.29 -9.48
N VAL A 119 -22.12 -21.28 -10.78
CA VAL A 119 -23.01 -21.82 -11.80
C VAL A 119 -22.62 -23.29 -11.92
N ALA A 120 -23.28 -24.12 -11.12
CA ALA A 120 -23.35 -25.54 -11.40
C ALA A 120 -24.17 -25.71 -12.68
N ASN A 121 -23.48 -25.90 -13.81
CA ASN A 121 -24.11 -26.43 -15.01
C ASN A 121 -24.50 -27.89 -14.72
N GLY A 122 -25.76 -28.08 -14.33
CA GLY A 122 -26.41 -29.38 -14.40
C GLY A 122 -26.48 -29.81 -15.85
N LYS A 123 -25.70 -30.83 -16.20
CA LYS A 123 -26.02 -31.69 -17.35
C LYS A 123 -27.23 -32.51 -16.97
N ALA A 124 -28.30 -32.36 -17.74
CA ALA A 124 -29.33 -33.37 -17.85
C ALA A 124 -28.76 -34.50 -18.73
N ASP A 125 -28.60 -35.67 -18.13
CA ASP A 125 -28.63 -36.98 -18.80
C ASP A 125 -29.84 -37.73 -18.21
#